data_AF-A0A2N1MXZ9-F1
#
_entry.id   AF-A0A2N1MXZ9-F1
#
_cell.length_a   1.000
_cell.length_b   1.000
_cell.length_c   1.000
_cell.angle_alpha   90.00
_cell.angle_beta   90.00
_cell.angle_gamma   90.00
#
_symmetry.space_group_name_H-M   'P 1'
#
loop_
_entity.id
_entity.type
_entity.pdbx_description
1 polymer ?
#
loop_
_entity_poly.entity_id
_entity_poly.type
_entity_poly.pdbx_seq_one_letter_code
_entity_poly.pdbx_strand_id
1 'polypeptide(L)'
;MIKILFKEISKKKDKENINDYEQLGREFGKRLWNLRSEINLNKNALECSQTIQEYYNAFPDFLNNFFLEWLLFLILKIWLPQILASLGHMPRLLGSFRQLLNICHITSYTDRHERKLAKDRIEKSDPTKRLIRSNNI
;
A
#
# COMPACT_ATOMS: atom_id res chain seq x y z
N MET A 1 7.28 7.66 5.34
CA MET A 1 6.76 6.35 5.81
C MET A 1 6.03 6.51 7.15
N ILE A 2 6.73 6.87 8.22
CA ILE A 2 6.14 7.14 9.55
C ILE A 2 5.02 8.21 9.50
N LYS A 3 5.18 9.26 8.68
CA LYS A 3 4.15 10.30 8.48
C LYS A 3 2.83 9.79 7.86
N ILE A 4 2.86 8.73 7.04
CA ILE A 4 1.64 8.19 6.42
C ILE A 4 0.88 7.37 7.46
N LEU A 5 1.58 6.45 8.13
CA LEU A 5 1.06 5.62 9.22
C LEU A 5 0.47 6.49 10.34
N PHE A 6 1.24 7.46 10.84
CA PHE A 6 0.76 8.32 11.91
C PHE A 6 -0.43 9.20 11.48
N LYS A 7 -0.49 9.61 10.20
CA LYS A 7 -1.64 10.36 9.65
C LYS A 7 -2.88 9.50 9.50
N GLU A 8 -2.76 8.21 9.16
CA GLU A 8 -3.89 7.26 9.13
C GLU A 8 -4.45 7.00 10.53
N ILE A 9 -3.58 6.75 11.52
CA ILE A 9 -3.96 6.61 12.93
C ILE A 9 -4.62 7.90 13.46
N SER A 10 -4.06 9.06 13.12
CA SER A 10 -4.53 10.35 13.64
C SER A 10 -5.82 10.84 12.96
N LYS A 11 -6.06 10.48 11.69
CA LYS A 11 -7.30 10.82 10.95
C LYS A 11 -8.57 10.28 11.61
N LYS A 12 -8.45 9.24 12.44
CA LYS A 12 -9.57 8.65 13.18
C LYS A 12 -10.01 9.52 14.37
N LYS A 13 -9.26 10.57 14.75
CA LYS A 13 -9.59 11.40 15.91
C LYS A 13 -9.68 12.90 15.70
N ASP A 14 -8.92 13.54 14.80
CA ASP A 14 -9.16 14.95 14.42
C ASP A 14 -8.45 15.32 13.10
N LYS A 15 -9.07 16.21 12.31
CA LYS A 15 -8.58 16.74 11.03
C LYS A 15 -7.44 17.76 11.23
N GLU A 16 -6.37 17.41 11.92
CA GLU A 16 -5.20 18.29 12.00
C GLU A 16 -4.18 17.99 10.89
N ASN A 17 -3.84 19.05 10.17
CA ASN A 17 -2.93 19.02 9.04
C ASN A 17 -1.48 18.98 9.54
N ILE A 18 -1.06 17.84 10.08
CA ILE A 18 0.29 17.62 10.62
C ILE A 18 1.26 17.51 9.42
N ASN A 19 1.65 18.66 8.87
CA ASN A 19 2.71 18.75 7.86
C ASN A 19 4.10 18.88 8.50
N ASP A 20 4.15 19.29 9.77
CA ASP A 20 5.37 19.43 10.57
C ASP A 20 5.75 18.10 11.25
N TYR A 21 6.92 17.57 10.88
CA TYR A 21 7.48 16.34 11.45
C TYR A 21 7.90 16.51 12.91
N GLU A 22 8.25 17.73 13.32
CA GLU A 22 8.68 18.03 14.68
C GLU A 22 7.48 17.96 15.64
N GLN A 23 6.35 18.55 15.25
CA GLN A 23 5.08 18.42 15.97
C GLN A 23 4.61 16.97 16.04
N LEU A 24 4.72 16.22 14.93
CA LEU A 24 4.40 14.79 14.90
C LEU A 24 5.23 14.01 15.93
N GLY A 25 6.56 14.20 15.92
CA GLY A 25 7.47 13.55 16.85
C GLY A 25 7.17 13.92 18.30
N ARG A 26 6.86 15.20 18.58
CA ARG A 26 6.44 15.67 19.90
C ARG A 26 5.17 14.98 20.38
N GLU A 27 4.12 14.93 19.56
CA GLU A 27 2.86 14.28 19.93
C GLU A 27 3.02 12.77 20.10
N PHE A 28 3.81 12.13 19.25
CA PHE A 28 4.16 10.72 19.42
C PHE A 28 4.90 10.47 20.74
N GLY A 29 5.90 11.30 21.04
CA GLY A 29 6.68 11.22 22.28
C GLY A 29 5.84 11.44 23.53
N LYS A 30 4.94 12.44 23.53
CA LYS A 30 3.99 12.67 24.63
C LYS A 30 3.09 11.46 24.85
N ARG A 31 2.53 10.89 23.76
CA ARG A 31 1.69 9.69 23.84
C ARG A 31 2.47 8.52 24.42
N LEU A 32 3.68 8.25 23.90
CA LEU A 32 4.57 7.21 24.43
C LEU A 32 4.86 7.38 25.92
N TRP A 33 5.16 8.60 26.36
CA TRP A 33 5.44 8.89 27.77
C TRP A 33 4.23 8.58 28.66
N ASN A 34 3.04 8.98 28.22
CA ASN A 34 1.80 8.76 28.95
C ASN A 34 1.41 7.26 29.03
N LEU A 35 1.83 6.42 28.08
CA LEU A 35 1.60 4.98 28.15
C LEU A 35 2.27 4.32 29.35
N ARG A 36 3.29 4.95 29.95
CA ARG A 36 3.99 4.39 31.11
C ARG A 36 3.04 4.10 32.28
N SER A 37 2.06 4.97 32.52
CA SER A 37 1.07 4.73 33.58
C SER A 37 0.18 3.55 33.25
N GLU A 38 -0.26 3.40 32.00
CA GLU A 38 -1.08 2.30 31.52
C GLU A 38 -0.34 0.95 31.61
N ILE A 39 0.92 0.91 31.17
CA ILE A 39 1.79 -0.26 31.28
C ILE A 39 2.01 -0.65 32.74
N ASN A 40 2.23 0.32 33.62
CA ASN A 40 2.40 0.06 35.04
C ASN A 40 1.13 -0.47 35.71
N LEU A 41 -0.05 0.01 35.32
CA LEU A 41 -1.34 -0.50 35.80
C LEU A 41 -1.54 -1.96 35.36
N ASN A 42 -1.20 -2.25 34.11
CA ASN A 42 -1.37 -3.59 33.52
C ASN A 42 -0.15 -4.50 33.70
N LYS A 43 0.82 -4.12 34.54
CA LYS A 43 2.13 -4.78 34.65
C LYS A 43 2.02 -6.29 34.88
N ASN A 44 1.17 -6.70 35.81
CA ASN A 44 0.98 -8.11 36.13
C ASN A 44 0.41 -8.89 34.94
N ALA A 45 -0.52 -8.31 34.19
CA ALA A 45 -1.08 -8.93 32.99
C ALA A 45 -0.08 -8.99 31.83
N LEU A 46 0.89 -8.07 31.78
CA LEU A 46 1.95 -8.07 30.76
C LEU A 46 3.10 -9.03 31.09
N GLU A 47 3.46 -9.17 32.37
CA GLU A 47 4.58 -10.02 32.81
C GLU A 47 4.15 -11.47 33.08
N CYS A 48 2.89 -11.68 33.52
CA CYS A 48 2.39 -12.97 33.99
C CYS A 48 1.03 -13.34 33.36
N SER A 49 0.80 -12.96 32.09
CA SER A 49 -0.38 -13.41 31.34
C SER A 49 -0.44 -14.93 31.23
N GLN A 50 -1.62 -15.50 31.42
CA GLN A 50 -1.86 -16.93 31.22
C GLN A 50 -2.21 -17.26 29.76
N THR A 51 -2.68 -16.27 28.99
CA THR A 51 -3.03 -16.43 27.57
C THR A 51 -2.51 -15.28 26.72
N ILE A 52 -2.32 -15.54 25.42
CA ILE A 52 -1.95 -14.50 24.44
C ILE A 52 -3.01 -13.40 24.37
N GLN A 53 -4.29 -13.77 24.50
CA GLN A 53 -5.40 -12.80 24.47
C GLN A 53 -5.33 -11.83 25.66
N GLU A 54 -5.00 -12.34 26.85
CA GLU A 54 -4.84 -11.53 28.05
C GLU A 54 -3.67 -10.56 27.91
N TYR A 55 -2.52 -11.03 27.40
CA TYR A 55 -1.39 -10.16 27.07
C TYR A 55 -1.78 -9.08 26.04
N TYR A 56 -2.47 -9.49 24.97
CA TYR A 56 -2.88 -8.58 23.90
C TYR A 56 -3.82 -7.48 24.41
N ASN A 57 -4.79 -7.84 25.25
CA ASN A 57 -5.74 -6.90 25.85
C ASN A 57 -5.08 -5.97 26.89
N ALA A 58 -4.01 -6.41 27.54
CA ALA A 58 -3.24 -5.62 28.50
C ALA A 58 -2.27 -4.63 27.84
N PHE A 59 -1.90 -4.88 26.59
CA PHE A 59 -0.96 -4.07 25.83
C PHE A 59 -1.61 -2.80 25.30
N PRO A 60 -0.91 -1.64 25.32
CA PRO A 60 -1.51 -0.37 24.92
C PRO A 60 -2.05 -0.37 23.48
N ASP A 61 -3.34 -0.04 23.35
CA ASP A 61 -4.05 0.00 22.06
C ASP A 61 -3.37 0.90 21.03
N PHE A 62 -2.81 2.02 21.47
CA PHE A 62 -2.08 2.93 20.58
C PHE A 62 -0.90 2.24 19.90
N LEU A 63 -0.13 1.44 20.65
CA LEU A 63 1.01 0.70 20.11
C LEU A 63 0.57 -0.47 19.26
N ASN A 64 -0.44 -1.23 19.70
CA ASN A 64 -1.04 -2.29 18.89
C ASN A 64 -1.46 -1.77 17.51
N ASN A 65 -2.22 -0.68 17.46
CA ASN A 65 -2.63 -0.06 16.20
C ASN A 65 -1.43 0.42 15.37
N PHE A 66 -0.44 1.06 16.00
CA PHE A 66 0.76 1.53 15.31
C PHE A 66 1.56 0.39 14.66
N PHE A 67 1.82 -0.69 15.40
CA PHE A 67 2.58 -1.82 14.88
C PHE A 67 1.79 -2.64 13.86
N LEU A 68 0.48 -2.78 14.03
CA LEU A 68 -0.39 -3.45 13.05
C LEU A 68 -0.38 -2.70 11.72
N GLU A 69 -0.57 -1.39 11.73
CA GLU A 69 -0.52 -0.61 10.50
C GLU A 69 0.86 -0.66 9.84
N TRP A 70 1.93 -0.58 10.63
CA TRP A 70 3.30 -0.71 10.13
C TRP A 70 3.55 -2.07 9.47
N LEU A 71 3.10 -3.15 10.13
CA LEU A 71 3.19 -4.51 9.61
C LEU A 71 2.38 -4.66 8.31
N LEU A 72 1.14 -4.16 8.28
CA LEU A 72 0.28 -4.20 7.11
C LEU A 72 0.93 -3.47 5.93
N PHE A 73 1.53 -2.30 6.17
CA PHE A 73 2.27 -1.54 5.17
C PHE A 73 3.49 -2.32 4.63
N LEU A 74 4.25 -2.98 5.50
CA LEU A 74 5.39 -3.81 5.08
C LEU A 74 4.94 -5.01 4.24
N ILE A 75 3.89 -5.72 4.68
CA ILE A 75 3.31 -6.85 3.95
C ILE A 75 2.84 -6.39 2.58
N LEU A 76 2.03 -5.33 2.52
CA LEU A 76 1.56 -4.76 1.26
C LEU A 76 2.74 -4.36 0.38
N LYS A 77 3.74 -3.66 0.90
CA LYS A 77 4.87 -3.21 0.07
C LYS A 77 5.71 -4.37 -0.50
N ILE A 78 5.87 -5.47 0.24
CA ILE A 78 6.69 -6.62 -0.16
C ILE A 78 5.88 -7.57 -1.06
N TRP A 79 4.65 -7.90 -0.67
CA TRP A 79 3.84 -8.94 -1.32
C TRP A 79 2.95 -8.41 -2.42
N LEU A 80 2.49 -7.15 -2.36
CA LEU A 80 1.62 -6.59 -3.41
C LEU A 80 2.26 -6.67 -4.80
N PRO A 81 3.55 -6.31 -5.02
CA PRO A 81 4.17 -6.46 -6.34
C PRO A 81 4.19 -7.91 -6.83
N GLN A 82 4.44 -8.88 -5.93
CA GLN A 82 4.47 -10.30 -6.27
C GLN A 82 3.08 -10.85 -6.60
N ILE A 83 2.06 -10.42 -5.84
CA ILE A 83 0.65 -10.75 -6.08
C ILE A 83 0.17 -10.13 -7.40
N LEU A 84 0.53 -8.89 -7.69
CA LEU A 84 0.21 -8.22 -8.96
C LEU A 84 0.93 -8.88 -10.14
N ALA A 85 2.19 -9.28 -9.96
CA ALA A 85 2.94 -10.01 -10.99
C ALA A 85 2.31 -11.38 -11.25
N SER A 86 1.98 -12.15 -10.22
CA SER A 86 1.35 -13.47 -10.37
C SER A 86 -0.04 -13.37 -11.01
N LEU A 87 -0.86 -12.39 -10.62
CA LEU A 87 -2.13 -12.07 -11.28
C LEU A 87 -1.95 -11.73 -12.76
N GLY A 88 -0.92 -10.95 -13.10
CA GLY A 88 -0.57 -10.61 -14.49
C GLY A 88 -0.16 -11.81 -15.34
N HIS A 89 0.41 -12.85 -14.72
CA HIS A 89 0.80 -14.09 -15.40
C HIS A 89 -0.34 -15.14 -15.49
N MET A 90 -1.50 -14.89 -14.86
CA MET A 90 -2.65 -15.80 -14.94
C MET A 90 -3.68 -15.29 -15.97
N PRO A 91 -3.69 -15.84 -17.21
CA PRO A 91 -4.56 -15.33 -18.27
C PRO A 91 -6.06 -15.46 -17.96
N ARG A 92 -6.43 -16.42 -17.11
CA ARG A 92 -7.82 -16.62 -16.65
C ARG A 92 -8.34 -15.50 -15.73
N LEU A 93 -7.44 -14.81 -15.03
CA LEU A 93 -7.78 -13.73 -14.08
C LEU A 93 -7.48 -12.33 -14.64
N LEU A 94 -6.91 -12.25 -15.84
CA LEU A 94 -6.51 -11.00 -16.48
C LEU A 94 -7.69 -10.04 -16.67
N GLY A 95 -8.88 -10.57 -16.99
CA GLY A 95 -10.10 -9.77 -17.13
C GLY A 95 -10.51 -9.10 -15.81
N SER A 96 -10.56 -9.88 -14.73
CA SER A 96 -10.87 -9.41 -13.37
C SER A 96 -9.82 -8.42 -12.87
N PHE A 97 -8.54 -8.69 -13.15
CA PHE A 97 -7.43 -7.81 -12.79
C PHE A 97 -7.51 -6.47 -13.53
N ARG A 98 -7.82 -6.48 -14.84
CA ARG A 98 -8.00 -5.26 -15.63
C ARG A 98 -9.20 -4.43 -15.16
N GLN A 99 -10.29 -5.08 -14.72
CA GLN A 99 -11.43 -4.41 -14.10
C GLN A 99 -11.03 -3.72 -12.80
N LEU A 100 -10.27 -4.40 -11.94
CA LEU A 100 -9.76 -3.82 -10.70
C LEU A 100 -8.86 -2.60 -10.95
N LEU A 101 -7.92 -2.71 -11.89
CA LEU A 101 -7.07 -1.58 -12.30
C LEU A 101 -7.87 -0.40 -12.87
N ASN A 102 -8.99 -0.68 -13.55
CA ASN A 102 -9.88 0.34 -14.09
C ASN A 102 -10.69 1.05 -13.00
N ILE A 103 -11.18 0.31 -12.01
CA ILE A 103 -11.83 0.87 -10.79
C ILE A 103 -10.84 1.76 -10.03
N CYS A 104 -9.57 1.36 -9.96
CA CYS A 104 -8.50 2.15 -9.35
C CYS A 104 -8.00 3.32 -10.23
N HIS A 105 -8.58 3.54 -11.41
CA HIS A 105 -8.16 4.54 -12.41
C HIS A 105 -6.70 4.42 -12.91
N ILE A 106 -6.02 3.30 -12.65
CA ILE A 106 -4.62 3.08 -13.01
C ILE A 106 -4.46 2.87 -14.53
N THR A 107 -5.44 2.21 -15.16
CA THR A 107 -5.43 1.89 -16.60
C THR A 107 -5.40 3.12 -17.50
N SER A 108 -5.98 4.24 -17.05
CA SER A 108 -6.07 5.47 -17.83
C SER A 108 -4.71 6.05 -18.22
N TYR A 109 -3.74 5.97 -17.31
CA TYR A 109 -2.38 6.45 -17.52
C TYR A 109 -1.62 5.56 -18.52
N THR A 110 -1.74 4.24 -18.36
CA THR A 110 -1.12 3.26 -19.27
C THR A 110 -1.76 3.27 -20.66
N ASP A 111 -3.08 3.41 -20.78
CA ASP A 111 -3.79 3.43 -22.06
C ASP A 111 -3.42 4.67 -22.90
N ARG A 112 -3.15 5.81 -22.25
CA ARG A 112 -2.65 7.01 -22.93
C ARG A 112 -1.21 6.81 -23.41
N HIS A 113 -0.36 6.21 -22.57
CA HIS A 113 1.03 5.92 -22.91
C HIS A 113 1.12 4.95 -24.10
N GLU A 114 0.37 3.85 -24.08
CA GLU A 114 0.33 2.87 -25.17
C GLU A 114 -0.18 3.47 -26.50
N ARG A 115 -1.19 4.35 -26.44
CA ARG A 115 -1.66 5.08 -27.64
C ARG A 115 -0.58 5.96 -28.26
N LYS A 116 0.23 6.63 -27.42
CA LYS A 116 1.35 7.44 -27.90
C LYS A 116 2.41 6.56 -28.57
N LEU A 117 2.80 5.46 -27.92
CA LEU A 117 3.74 4.49 -28.50
C LEU A 117 3.23 3.88 -29.81
N ALA A 118 1.93 3.57 -29.91
CA ALA A 118 1.34 3.06 -31.15
C ALA A 118 1.46 4.08 -32.29
N LYS A 119 1.21 5.37 -32.01
CA LYS A 119 1.39 6.44 -33.00
C LYS A 119 2.85 6.55 -33.46
N ASP A 120 3.79 6.55 -32.52
CA ASP A 120 5.22 6.62 -32.82
C ASP A 120 5.68 5.40 -33.65
N ARG A 121 5.16 4.20 -33.34
CA ARG A 121 5.43 2.96 -34.10
C ARG A 121 4.86 3.04 -35.52
N ILE A 122 3.66 3.58 -35.70
CA ILE A 122 3.03 3.76 -37.02
C ILE A 122 3.83 4.76 -37.85
N GLU A 123 4.17 5.91 -37.28
CA GLU A 123 4.93 6.97 -37.97
C GLU A 123 6.33 6.49 -38.39
N LYS A 124 6.97 5.66 -37.56
CA LYS A 124 8.27 5.05 -37.87
C LYS A 124 8.16 3.80 -38.76
N SER A 125 6.97 3.25 -38.95
CA SER A 125 6.79 2.02 -39.72
C SER A 125 6.85 2.31 -41.21
N ASP A 126 7.57 1.45 -41.94
CA ASP A 126 7.52 1.41 -43.39
C ASP A 126 6.57 0.28 -43.82
N PRO A 127 5.35 0.60 -44.29
CA PRO A 127 4.36 -0.41 -44.66
C PRO A 127 4.80 -1.24 -45.88
N THR A 128 5.71 -0.72 -46.72
CA THR A 128 6.15 -1.45 -47.92
C THR A 128 7.02 -2.67 -47.60
N LYS A 129 7.68 -2.69 -46.44
CA LYS A 129 8.46 -3.84 -45.96
C LYS A 129 7.60 -5.04 -45.56
N ARG A 130 6.30 -4.84 -45.36
CA ARG A 130 5.33 -5.91 -45.02
C ARG A 130 4.59 -6.47 -46.23
N LEU A 131 4.77 -5.89 -47.42
CA LEU A 131 4.15 -6.39 -48.64
C LEU A 131 4.87 -7.66 -49.09
N ILE A 132 4.16 -8.79 -49.12
CA ILE A 132 4.64 -10.02 -49.75
C ILE A 132 4.58 -9.81 -51.26
N ARG A 133 5.73 -9.57 -51.89
CA ARG A 133 5.85 -9.52 -53.35
C ARG A 133 6.03 -10.93 -53.89
N SER A 134 4.95 -11.72 -53.94
CA SER A 134 4.90 -12.85 -54.85
C SER A 134 4.55 -12.33 -56.24
N ASN A 135 5.12 -12.90 -57.30
CA ASN A 135 4.60 -12.68 -58.64
C ASN A 135 3.14 -13.12 -58.63
N ASN A 136 2.22 -12.22 -59.01
CA ASN A 136 0.84 -12.62 -59.28
C ASN A 136 0.91 -13.63 -60.44
N ILE A 137 0.63 -14.90 -60.15
CA ILE A 137 0.45 -15.95 -61.16
C ILE A 137 -0.93 -15.75 -61.79
#